data_AF-A0A519KMG3-F1
#
_entry.id   AF-A0A519KMG3-F1
#
_cell.length_a   1.000
_cell.length_b   1.000
_cell.length_c   1.000
_cell.angle_alpha   90.00
_cell.angle_beta   90.00
_cell.angle_gamma   90.00
#
_symmetry.space_group_name_H-M   'P 1'
#
loop_
_entity.id
_entity.type
_entity.pdbx_description
1 polymer ?
#
loop_
_entity_poly.entity_id
_entity_poly.type
_entity_poly.pdbx_seq_one_letter_code
_entity_poly.pdbx_strand_id
1 'polypeptide(L)'
;MRILPSDQSVLDHVAAREAAIIGRAVAWANVNSGSRHAEGLNAVLALLETEARALPATIERIATRGSTTVADDGSVRAEAHADALK
;
A
#
# COMPACT_ATOMS: atom_id res chain seq x y z
N MET A 1 3.87 -31.20 3.22
CA MET A 1 3.79 -30.19 4.30
C MET A 1 2.75 -30.69 5.31
N ARG A 2 3.07 -30.70 6.61
CA ARG A 2 2.12 -31.12 7.66
C ARG A 2 1.58 -29.86 8.34
N ILE A 3 0.26 -29.71 8.39
CA ILE A 3 -0.42 -28.61 9.12
C ILE A 3 -0.57 -29.06 10.57
N LEU A 4 -0.06 -28.27 11.51
CA LEU A 4 -0.18 -28.50 12.94
C LEU A 4 -1.47 -27.85 13.49
N PRO A 5 -1.96 -28.26 14.67
CA PRO A 5 -3.13 -27.63 15.29
C PRO A 5 -2.98 -26.12 15.50
N SER A 6 -1.75 -25.64 15.81
CA SER A 6 -1.45 -24.21 15.91
C SER A 6 -1.65 -23.48 14.58
N ASP A 7 -1.27 -24.11 13.48
CA ASP A 7 -1.43 -23.55 12.14
C ASP A 7 -2.91 -23.48 11.77
N GLN A 8 -3.68 -24.51 12.13
CA GLN A 8 -5.12 -24.57 11.88
C GLN A 8 -5.85 -23.39 12.55
N SER A 9 -5.50 -23.04 13.78
CA SER A 9 -6.06 -21.87 14.47
C SER A 9 -5.85 -20.55 13.71
N VAL A 10 -4.68 -20.37 13.10
CA VAL A 10 -4.38 -19.21 12.25
C VAL A 10 -5.22 -19.25 10.97
N LEU A 11 -5.30 -20.41 10.32
CA LEU A 11 -6.10 -20.59 9.10
C LEU A 11 -7.59 -20.34 9.35
N ASP A 12 -8.13 -20.82 10.47
CA ASP A 12 -9.53 -20.59 10.87
C ASP A 12 -9.79 -19.09 11.09
N HIS A 13 -8.83 -18.38 11.70
CA HIS A 13 -8.91 -16.93 11.88
C HIS A 13 -8.93 -16.16 10.54
N VAL A 14 -8.14 -16.62 9.56
CA VAL A 14 -8.14 -16.06 8.19
C VAL A 14 -9.46 -16.36 7.48
N ALA A 15 -9.92 -17.61 7.52
CA ALA A 15 -11.17 -18.04 6.89
C ALA A 15 -12.37 -17.26 7.42
N ALA A 16 -12.44 -17.04 8.74
CA ALA A 16 -13.48 -16.24 9.37
C ALA A 16 -13.52 -14.77 8.90
N ARG A 17 -12.47 -14.28 8.23
CA ARG A 17 -12.32 -12.88 7.75
C ARG A 17 -12.29 -12.77 6.24
N GLU A 18 -12.55 -13.84 5.50
CA GLU A 18 -12.49 -13.89 4.03
C GLU A 18 -13.17 -12.68 3.38
N ALA A 19 -14.44 -12.42 3.71
CA ALA A 19 -15.21 -11.32 3.14
C ALA A 19 -14.56 -9.95 3.39
N ALA A 20 -14.00 -9.72 4.58
CA ALA A 20 -13.33 -8.47 4.93
C ALA A 20 -12.00 -8.31 4.17
N ILE A 21 -11.22 -9.40 4.04
CA ILE A 21 -9.94 -9.40 3.31
C ILE A 21 -10.18 -9.13 1.82
N ILE A 22 -11.13 -9.84 1.20
CA ILE A 22 -11.48 -9.66 -0.22
C ILE A 22 -12.06 -8.26 -0.43
N GLY A 23 -12.97 -7.81 0.43
CA GLY A 23 -13.56 -6.48 0.35
C GLY A 23 -12.51 -5.37 0.39
N ARG A 24 -11.55 -5.47 1.31
CA ARG A 24 -10.41 -4.53 1.38
C ARG A 24 -9.55 -4.57 0.13
N ALA A 25 -9.20 -5.77 -0.35
CA ALA A 25 -8.39 -5.93 -1.56
C ALA A 25 -9.05 -5.27 -2.78
N VAL A 26 -10.36 -5.51 -2.98
CA VAL A 26 -11.14 -4.87 -4.06
C VAL A 26 -11.19 -3.35 -3.88
N ALA A 27 -11.49 -2.86 -2.67
CA ALA A 27 -11.55 -1.43 -2.40
C ALA A 27 -10.21 -0.72 -2.72
N TRP A 28 -9.09 -1.33 -2.34
CA TRP A 28 -7.76 -0.75 -2.56
C TRP A 28 -7.31 -0.86 -4.02
N ALA A 29 -7.64 -1.96 -4.71
CA ALA A 29 -7.38 -2.11 -6.14
C ALA A 29 -8.09 -1.05 -6.99
N ASN A 30 -9.23 -0.53 -6.51
CA ASN A 30 -9.97 0.55 -7.16
C ASN A 30 -9.37 1.94 -6.91
N VAL A 31 -8.35 2.07 -6.04
CA VAL A 31 -7.61 3.33 -5.89
C VAL A 31 -6.59 3.41 -7.03
N ASN A 32 -6.79 4.34 -7.96
CA ASN A 32 -5.81 4.63 -9.01
C ASN A 32 -4.53 5.17 -8.37
N SER A 33 -3.59 4.30 -8.03
CA SER A 33 -2.34 4.64 -7.33
C SER A 33 -1.13 4.48 -8.24
N GLY A 34 -1.30 4.77 -9.55
CA GLY A 34 -0.20 4.75 -10.50
C GLY A 34 0.96 5.65 -10.05
N SER A 35 2.21 5.26 -10.39
CA SER A 35 3.43 5.92 -9.89
C SER A 35 3.52 7.42 -10.19
N ARG A 36 2.82 7.90 -11.22
CA ARG A 36 2.74 9.32 -11.62
C ARG A 36 1.47 10.03 -11.13
N HIS A 37 0.68 9.39 -10.27
CA HIS A 37 -0.56 9.93 -9.73
C HIS A 37 -0.42 10.17 -8.22
N ALA A 38 0.13 11.33 -7.87
CA ALA A 38 0.47 11.69 -6.49
C ALA A 38 -0.75 11.65 -5.54
N GLU A 39 -1.91 12.12 -5.98
CA GLU A 39 -3.14 12.09 -5.17
C GLU A 39 -3.53 10.65 -4.82
N GLY A 40 -3.55 9.76 -5.82
CA GLY A 40 -3.89 8.35 -5.61
C GLY A 40 -2.86 7.58 -4.78
N LEU A 41 -1.57 7.90 -4.92
CA LEU A 41 -0.53 7.37 -4.04
C LEU A 41 -0.74 7.83 -2.60
N ASN A 42 -1.02 9.11 -2.37
CA ASN A 42 -1.31 9.60 -1.02
C ASN A 42 -2.56 8.95 -0.43
N ALA A 43 -3.59 8.72 -1.24
CA ALA A 43 -4.81 8.02 -0.82
C ALA A 43 -4.52 6.58 -0.39
N VAL A 44 -3.78 5.78 -1.18
CA VAL A 44 -3.47 4.41 -0.79
C VAL A 44 -2.56 4.35 0.44
N LEU A 45 -1.62 5.29 0.59
CA LEU A 45 -0.77 5.35 1.77
C LEU A 45 -1.56 5.70 3.04
N ALA A 46 -2.59 6.56 2.95
CA ALA A 46 -3.47 6.85 4.09
C ALA A 46 -4.30 5.61 4.51
N LEU A 47 -4.71 4.78 3.55
CA LEU A 47 -5.38 3.50 3.83
C LEU A 47 -4.43 2.53 4.54
N LEU A 48 -3.18 2.44 4.07
CA LEU A 48 -2.14 1.62 4.71
C LEU A 48 -1.86 2.09 6.15
N GLU A 49 -1.71 3.39 6.37
CA GLU A 49 -1.52 3.96 7.71
C GLU A 49 -2.66 3.61 8.67
N THR A 50 -3.89 3.71 8.18
CA THR A 50 -5.09 3.41 8.99
C THR A 50 -5.06 1.96 9.49
N GLU A 51 -4.75 1.01 8.61
CA GLU A 51 -4.66 -0.41 8.98
C GLU A 51 -3.43 -0.71 9.83
N ALA A 52 -2.29 -0.10 9.53
CA ALA A 52 -1.04 -0.34 10.26
C ALA A 52 -1.08 0.17 11.71
N ARG A 53 -1.89 1.20 12.01
CA ARG A 53 -2.14 1.68 13.38
C ARG A 53 -2.82 0.65 14.29
N ALA A 54 -3.45 -0.38 13.75
CA ALA A 54 -4.00 -1.48 14.55
C ALA A 54 -2.92 -2.45 15.05
N LEU A 55 -1.69 -2.34 14.53
CA LEU A 55 -0.56 -3.18 14.91
C LEU A 55 0.30 -2.47 15.96
N PRO A 56 1.05 -3.22 16.79
CA PRO A 56 2.03 -2.65 17.70
C PRO A 56 3.29 -2.20 16.95
N ALA A 57 3.13 -1.21 16.05
CA ALA A 57 4.17 -0.70 15.17
C ALA A 57 4.19 0.84 15.17
N THR A 58 5.37 1.42 14.93
CA THR A 58 5.52 2.84 14.65
C THR A 58 5.36 3.05 13.15
N ILE A 59 4.56 4.04 12.76
CA ILE A 59 4.26 4.35 11.36
C ILE A 59 4.76 5.76 11.03
N GLU A 60 5.57 5.88 9.98
CA GLU A 60 6.20 7.14 9.57
C GLU A 60 6.13 7.36 8.05
N ARG A 61 5.92 8.62 7.65
CA ARG A 61 6.09 9.09 6.27
C ARG A 61 7.50 9.60 6.06
N ILE A 62 8.18 9.05 5.05
CA ILE A 62 9.55 9.40 4.72
C ILE A 62 9.56 10.07 3.35
N ALA A 63 9.98 11.33 3.32
CA ALA A 63 10.12 12.10 2.08
C ALA A 63 11.00 11.36 1.07
N THR A 64 10.48 11.17 -0.14
CA THR A 64 11.23 10.54 -1.23
C THR A 64 11.90 11.60 -2.09
N ARG A 65 13.00 11.22 -2.74
CA ARG A 65 13.70 12.10 -3.67
C ARG A 65 12.98 12.05 -5.02
N GLY A 66 12.61 13.21 -5.55
CA GLY A 66 12.09 13.33 -6.91
C GLY A 66 13.08 12.83 -7.98
N SER A 67 12.57 12.53 -9.17
CA SER A 67 13.38 12.14 -10.34
C SER A 67 13.33 13.20 -11.44
N THR A 68 14.14 13.00 -12.47
CA THR A 68 14.09 13.80 -13.69
C THR A 68 13.74 12.88 -14.86
N THR A 69 12.79 13.29 -15.68
CA THR A 69 12.38 12.58 -16.90
C THR A 69 12.65 13.44 -18.12
N VAL A 70 13.01 12.81 -19.24
CA VAL A 70 13.13 13.46 -20.55
C VAL A 70 11.98 12.97 -21.42
N ALA A 71 11.17 13.89 -21.94
CA ALA A 71 10.06 13.57 -22.83
C ALA A 71 10.58 13.29 -24.26
N ASP A 72 9.68 12.82 -25.13
CA ASP A 72 9.96 12.53 -26.53
C ASP A 72 10.34 13.77 -27.36
N ASP A 73 9.92 14.95 -26.93
CA ASP A 73 10.34 16.26 -27.46
C ASP A 73 11.71 16.73 -26.95
N GLY A 74 12.39 15.94 -26.11
CA GLY A 74 13.66 16.29 -25.48
C GLY A 74 13.54 17.23 -24.27
N SER A 75 12.33 17.61 -23.86
CA SER A 75 12.13 18.47 -22.69
C SER A 75 12.43 17.72 -21.39
N VAL A 76 13.15 18.39 -20.48
CA VAL A 76 13.55 17.86 -19.18
C VAL A 76 12.55 18.33 -18.12
N ARG A 77 11.99 17.39 -17.35
CA ARG A 77 11.00 17.69 -16.30
C ARG A 77 11.40 17.05 -14.99
N ALA A 78 11.27 17.80 -13.90
CA ALA A 78 11.36 17.25 -12.56
C ALA A 78 10.03 16.58 -12.18
N GLU A 79 10.09 15.39 -11.60
CA GLU A 79 8.95 14.63 -11.10
C GLU A 79 9.07 14.47 -9.58
N ALA A 80 8.08 14.97 -8.86
CA ALA A 80 7.96 14.73 -7.42
C ALA A 80 7.32 13.35 -7.18
N HIS A 81 7.78 12.66 -6.15
CA HIS A 81 7.24 11.37 -5.73
C HIS A 81 6.54 11.51 -4.37
N ALA A 82 5.54 10.65 -4.12
CA ALA A 82 4.92 10.57 -2.80
C ALA A 82 5.92 10.04 -1.77
N ASP A 83 5.69 10.37 -0.50
CA ASP A 83 6.47 9.82 0.61
C ASP A 83 6.36 8.29 0.65
N ALA A 84 7.42 7.63 1.13
CA ALA A 84 7.39 6.23 1.48
C ALA A 84 6.71 6.05 2.84
N LEU A 85 6.10 4.89 3.06
CA LEU A 85 5.61 4.47 4.38
C LEU A 85 6.58 3.47 5.01
N LYS A 86 6.96 3.71 6.26
CA LYS A 86 7.79 2.82 7.08
C LYS A 86 7.06 2.41 8.34
#